data_AF-A0A497ALT4-F1
#
_entry.id   AF-A0A497ALT4-F1
#
_cell.length_a   1.000
_cell.length_b   1.000
_cell.length_c   1.000
_cell.angle_alpha   90.00
_cell.angle_beta   90.00
_cell.angle_gamma   90.00
#
_symmetry.space_group_name_H-M   'P 1'
#
loop_
_entity.id
_entity.type
_entity.pdbx_description
1 polymer ?
#
loop_
_entity_poly.entity_id
_entity_poly.type
_entity_poly.pdbx_seq_one_letter_code
_entity_poly.pdbx_strand_id
1 'polypeptide(L)'
;MREFRTEHGRFVLGDARELIREIPTSSVDTIITDPPFGLGMDEYDNPEVFFELEDEMWRVLKRDAWLVFYYSTKKLPEAFKLKRFEYVW
;
A
#
# COMPACT_ATOMS: atom_id res chain seq x y z
N MET A 1 -19.82 5.07 0.00
CA MET A 1 -18.43 5.36 0.42
C MET A 1 -18.47 6.39 1.53
N ARG A 2 -17.83 6.13 2.68
CA ARG A 2 -17.73 7.12 3.77
C ARG A 2 -16.41 7.85 3.62
N GLU A 3 -16.45 9.16 3.46
CA GLU A 3 -15.27 9.99 3.21
C GLU A 3 -15.31 11.29 4.03
N PHE A 4 -14.13 11.82 4.33
CA PHE A 4 -13.90 13.14 4.90
C PHE A 4 -12.98 13.92 3.97
N ARG A 5 -13.34 15.15 3.62
CA ARG A 5 -12.60 15.99 2.64
C ARG A 5 -12.11 17.27 3.28
N THR A 6 -10.91 17.69 2.88
CA THR A 6 -10.32 18.99 3.18
C THR A 6 -9.92 19.67 1.88
N GLU A 7 -9.35 20.87 1.97
CA GLU A 7 -8.75 21.56 0.81
C GLU A 7 -7.50 20.84 0.26
N HIS A 8 -6.86 19.99 1.06
CA HIS A 8 -5.59 19.33 0.72
C HIS A 8 -5.72 17.83 0.46
N GLY A 9 -6.90 17.24 0.68
CA GLY A 9 -7.03 15.81 0.46
C GLY A 9 -8.35 15.22 0.92
N ARG A 10 -8.39 13.90 0.84
CA ARG A 10 -9.55 13.10 1.16
C ARG A 10 -9.13 11.85 1.92
N PHE A 11 -9.85 11.58 3.00
CA PHE A 11 -9.79 10.34 3.76
C PHE A 11 -11.00 9.50 3.42
N VAL A 12 -10.77 8.24 3.05
CA VAL A 12 -11.84 7.32 2.63
C VAL A 12 -11.79 6.09 3.53
N LEU A 13 -12.94 5.73 4.10
CA LEU A 13 -13.11 4.46 4.81
C LEU A 13 -13.57 3.39 3.83
N GLY A 14 -12.75 2.36 3.62
CA GLY A 14 -13.06 1.22 2.77
C GLY A 14 -11.87 0.28 2.62
N ASP A 15 -12.05 -0.74 1.79
CA ASP A 15 -11.00 -1.71 1.45
C ASP A 15 -10.02 -1.09 0.45
N ALA A 16 -8.74 -1.03 0.81
CA ALA A 16 -7.68 -0.47 -0.03
C ALA A 16 -7.59 -1.18 -1.41
N ARG A 17 -7.90 -2.48 -1.49
CA ARG A 17 -7.89 -3.27 -2.74
C ARG A 17 -8.92 -2.81 -3.75
N GLU A 18 -10.02 -2.23 -3.26
CA GLU A 18 -11.07 -1.68 -4.11
C GLU A 18 -10.84 -0.18 -4.35
N LEU A 19 -10.46 0.58 -3.31
CA LEU A 19 -10.26 2.03 -3.41
C LEU A 19 -9.11 2.42 -4.34
N ILE A 20 -8.03 1.64 -4.40
CA ILE A 20 -6.88 1.95 -5.26
C ILE A 20 -7.25 1.95 -6.76
N ARG A 21 -8.28 1.19 -7.14
CA ARG A 21 -8.77 1.10 -8.54
C ARG A 21 -9.36 2.41 -9.04
N GLU A 22 -9.80 3.28 -8.14
CA GLU A 22 -10.32 4.61 -8.48
C GLU A 22 -9.20 5.63 -8.74
N ILE A 23 -7.96 5.32 -8.34
CA ILE A 23 -6.82 6.21 -8.52
C ILE A 23 -6.29 6.07 -9.96
N PRO A 24 -6.10 7.17 -10.71
CA PRO A 24 -5.59 7.11 -12.07
C PRO A 24 -4.18 6.52 -12.14
N THR A 25 -3.88 5.85 -13.26
CA THR A 25 -2.53 5.36 -13.57
C THR A 25 -1.52 6.51 -13.57
N SER A 26 -0.34 6.28 -13.01
CA SER A 26 0.77 7.25 -12.96
C SER A 26 0.40 8.63 -12.42
N SER A 27 -0.42 8.67 -11.36
CA SER A 27 -0.89 9.90 -10.73
C SER A 27 -0.33 10.15 -9.33
N VAL A 28 0.24 9.13 -8.69
CA VAL A 28 0.75 9.19 -7.30
C VAL A 28 2.27 9.37 -7.28
N ASP A 29 2.75 10.37 -6.56
CA ASP A 29 4.18 10.67 -6.40
C ASP A 29 4.86 9.80 -5.34
N THR A 30 4.12 9.32 -4.33
CA THR A 30 4.65 8.47 -3.26
C THR A 30 3.51 7.70 -2.60
N ILE A 31 3.75 6.43 -2.27
CA ILE A 31 2.90 5.65 -1.37
C ILE A 31 3.65 5.48 -0.05
N ILE A 32 2.97 5.77 1.06
CA ILE A 32 3.45 5.51 2.42
C ILE A 32 2.41 4.63 3.09
N THR A 33 2.81 3.46 3.58
CA THR A 33 1.87 2.49 4.16
C THR A 33 2.43 1.76 5.37
N ASP A 34 1.56 1.46 6.31
CA ASP A 34 1.80 0.57 7.46
C ASP A 34 0.83 -0.61 7.32
N PRO A 35 1.15 -1.60 6.46
CA PRO A 35 0.23 -2.66 6.10
C PRO A 35 0.04 -3.67 7.24
N PRO A 36 -0.95 -4.57 7.14
CA PRO A 36 -0.99 -5.79 7.95
C PRO A 36 0.32 -6.60 7.91
N PHE A 37 0.78 -7.07 9.07
CA PHE A 37 2.03 -7.84 9.20
C PHE A 37 1.78 -9.35 9.43
N GLY A 38 0.54 -9.75 9.72
CA GLY A 38 0.20 -11.13 10.07
C GLY A 38 0.75 -11.55 11.43
N LEU A 39 0.72 -10.66 12.41
CA LEU A 39 1.13 -10.91 13.79
C LEU A 39 -0.04 -11.33 14.70
N GLY A 40 -1.26 -11.33 14.17
CA GLY A 40 -2.48 -11.72 14.89
C GLY A 40 -3.02 -10.60 15.78
N MET A 41 -2.85 -9.34 15.38
CA MET A 41 -3.27 -8.18 16.19
C MET A 41 -4.79 -7.96 16.14
N ASP A 42 -5.42 -8.23 14.99
CA ASP A 42 -6.86 -8.15 14.79
C ASP A 42 -7.33 -9.04 13.60
N GLU A 43 -8.62 -8.94 13.25
CA GLU A 43 -9.23 -9.70 12.15
C GLU A 43 -8.81 -9.24 10.74
N TYR A 44 -8.21 -8.06 10.63
CA TYR A 44 -7.73 -7.47 9.37
C TYR A 44 -6.23 -7.66 9.15
N ASP A 45 -5.52 -8.25 10.11
CA ASP A 45 -4.08 -8.47 10.08
C ASP A 45 -3.67 -9.62 9.13
N ASN A 46 -4.11 -9.55 7.87
CA ASN A 46 -3.73 -10.46 6.80
C ASN A 46 -2.64 -9.84 5.92
N PRO A 47 -1.38 -10.32 5.97
CA PRO A 47 -0.26 -9.71 5.25
C PRO A 47 -0.38 -9.86 3.74
N GLU A 48 -1.15 -10.84 3.24
CA GLU A 48 -1.31 -11.06 1.80
C GLU A 48 -1.99 -9.86 1.11
N VAL A 49 -2.80 -9.08 1.84
CA VAL A 49 -3.44 -7.85 1.33
C VAL A 49 -2.41 -6.87 0.77
N PHE A 50 -1.23 -6.75 1.40
CA PHE A 50 -0.18 -5.85 0.94
C PHE A 50 0.47 -6.34 -0.36
N PHE A 51 0.73 -7.63 -0.47
CA PHE A 51 1.38 -8.21 -1.64
C PHE A 51 0.42 -8.31 -2.84
N GLU A 52 -0.87 -8.57 -2.60
CA GLU A 52 -1.93 -8.51 -3.63
C GLU A 52 -2.06 -7.13 -4.28
N LEU A 53 -1.72 -6.07 -3.54
CA LEU A 53 -1.77 -4.68 -4.01
C LEU A 53 -0.59 -4.28 -4.90
N GLU A 54 0.43 -5.13 -5.07
CA GLU A 54 1.66 -4.76 -5.79
C GLU A 54 1.40 -4.16 -7.18
N ASP A 55 0.62 -4.83 -8.02
CA ASP A 55 0.36 -4.38 -9.39
C ASP A 55 -0.43 -3.06 -9.42
N GLU A 56 -1.34 -2.84 -8.46
CA GLU A 56 -2.10 -1.60 -8.34
C GLU A 56 -1.24 -0.45 -7.80
N MET A 57 -0.41 -0.71 -6.79
CA MET A 57 0.58 0.27 -6.30
C MET A 57 1.53 0.69 -7.42
N TRP A 58 2.04 -0.28 -8.19
CA TRP A 58 2.87 -0.01 -9.36
C TRP A 58 2.13 0.81 -10.43
N ARG A 59 0.86 0.48 -10.71
CA ARG A 59 0.03 1.17 -11.71
C ARG A 59 -0.18 2.65 -11.35
N VAL A 60 -0.50 2.95 -10.09
CA VAL A 60 -0.85 4.31 -9.67
C VAL A 60 0.38 5.19 -9.50
N LEU A 61 1.53 4.61 -9.15
CA LEU A 61 2.77 5.35 -8.98
C LEU A 61 3.27 5.90 -10.32
N LYS A 62 3.82 7.13 -10.27
CA LYS A 62 4.60 7.70 -11.36
C LYS A 62 5.90 6.92 -11.53
N ARG A 63 6.52 7.05 -12.71
CA ARG A 63 7.87 6.54 -12.93
C ARG A 63 8.84 7.17 -11.92
N ASP A 64 9.75 6.36 -11.38
CA ASP A 64 10.77 6.75 -10.40
C ASP A 64 10.20 7.26 -9.05
N ALA A 65 8.94 6.93 -8.76
CA ALA A 65 8.27 7.23 -7.49
C ALA A 65 8.56 6.18 -6.40
N TRP A 66 8.29 6.56 -5.15
CA TRP A 66 8.64 5.74 -3.98
C TRP A 66 7.45 4.99 -3.40
N LEU A 67 7.68 3.71 -3.08
CA LEU A 67 6.86 2.93 -2.15
C LEU A 67 7.64 2.81 -0.84
N VAL A 68 7.16 3.47 0.21
CA VAL A 68 7.74 3.42 1.56
C VAL A 68 6.77 2.65 2.45
N PHE A 69 7.26 1.60 3.12
CA PHE A 69 6.40 0.79 3.97
C PHE A 69 7.09 0.35 5.26
N TYR A 70 6.28 0.20 6.30
CA TYR A 70 6.68 -0.40 7.57
C TYR A 70 6.50 -1.91 7.50
N TYR A 71 7.35 -2.66 8.21
CA TYR A 71 7.21 -4.11 8.32
C TYR A 71 7.88 -4.67 9.57
N SER A 72 7.40 -5.83 10.03
CA SER A 72 7.99 -6.51 11.18
C SER A 72 9.35 -7.12 10.85
N THR A 73 10.36 -6.82 11.67
CA THR A 73 11.70 -7.42 11.56
C THR A 73 11.69 -8.95 11.75
N LYS A 74 10.67 -9.50 12.43
CA LYS A 74 10.48 -10.95 12.61
C LYS A 74 10.11 -11.68 11.30
N LYS A 75 9.60 -10.94 10.32
CA LYS A 75 9.16 -11.45 9.01
C LYS A 75 9.89 -10.77 7.86
N LEU A 76 11.08 -10.25 8.12
CA LEU A 76 11.83 -9.44 7.15
C LEU A 76 11.98 -10.11 5.76
N PRO A 77 12.21 -11.43 5.62
CA PRO A 77 12.26 -12.06 4.30
C PRO A 77 11.00 -11.86 3.46
N GLU A 78 9.83 -11.75 4.10
CA GLU A 78 8.55 -11.54 3.40
C GLU A 78 8.42 -10.13 2.83
N ALA A 79 9.05 -9.13 3.44
CA ALA A 79 9.05 -7.75 2.96
C ALA A 79 9.63 -7.61 1.54
N PHE A 80 10.47 -8.56 1.11
CA PHE A 80 11.12 -8.57 -0.19
C PHE A 80 10.39 -9.42 -1.25
N LYS A 81 9.12 -9.80 -1.01
CA LYS A 81 8.31 -10.56 -1.98
C LYS A 81 7.87 -9.73 -3.19
N LEU A 82 7.93 -8.40 -3.09
CA LEU A 82 7.61 -7.48 -4.19
C LEU A 82 8.58 -7.70 -5.36
N LYS A 83 8.03 -7.80 -6.58
CA LYS A 83 8.74 -8.08 -7.84
C LYS A 83 8.84 -6.88 -8.78
N ARG A 84 7.96 -5.89 -8.64
CA ARG A 84 7.90 -4.67 -9.46
C ARG A 84 8.86 -3.60 -8.95
N PHE A 85 9.23 -3.67 -7.68
CA PHE A 85 10.02 -2.68 -6.99
C PHE A 85 11.45 -3.16 -6.79
N GLU A 86 12.40 -2.23 -6.91
CA GLU A 86 13.76 -2.43 -6.44
C GLU A 86 13.85 -1.98 -4.99
N TYR A 87 14.31 -2.87 -4.11
CA TYR A 87 14.53 -2.54 -2.72
C TYR A 87 15.82 -1.74 -2.55
N VAL A 88 15.77 -0.66 -1.78
CA VAL A 88 16.91 0.18 -1.42
C VAL A 88 16.90 0.47 0.09
N TRP A 89 18.08 0.37 0.71
CA TRP A 89 18.33 0.70 2.13
C TRP A 89 18.85 2.12 2.28
#